data_AF-A0A7L4RLB9-F1
#
_entry.id   AF-A0A7L4RLB9-F1
#
_cell.length_a   1.000
_cell.length_b   1.000
_cell.length_c   1.000
_cell.angle_alpha   90.00
_cell.angle_beta   90.00
_cell.angle_gamma   90.00
#
_symmetry.space_group_name_H-M   'P 1'
#
loop_
_entity.id
_entity.type
_entity.pdbx_description
1 polymer ?
#
loop_
_entity_poly.entity_id
_entity_poly.type
_entity_poly.pdbx_seq_one_letter_code
_entity_poly.pdbx_strand_id
1 'polypeptide(L)'
;MSSKKAVLLIMDGLGDLPMARTADRSRQSGSHQLPATPKTPLQAAKKPNLDRLAKEGITGLLSPVGRGIIPGSDTSHLEILGYPPAIFYCGRGPLEALGTGMALEEQDVAFRANFATVENGKVVDRRAGRIDSEEARKLEKYLSTKIEDVQVIFKHSVQHRGAVVLRGNGLSPDVGDTDPHESGQIIPCRECEKSDAAKKTARIVNAYMKFAMEKLSAAPENRERTAKKLRPANALLLRGAGVYRKIPSMIERFGLNAACMADGALYRGVATYIGMDVFMLKG
;
A
#
# COMPACT_ATOMS: atom_id res chain seq x y z
N MET A 1 35.56 -18.12 -9.99
CA MET A 1 35.34 -16.66 -10.03
C MET A 1 34.76 -16.25 -8.68
N SER A 2 35.28 -15.22 -8.02
CA SER A 2 34.70 -14.71 -6.77
C SER A 2 33.32 -14.11 -7.07
N SER A 3 32.26 -14.60 -6.41
CA SER A 3 30.92 -14.06 -6.58
C SER A 3 30.88 -12.64 -6.03
N LYS A 4 30.62 -11.65 -6.88
CA LYS A 4 30.41 -10.27 -6.43
C LYS A 4 29.03 -10.15 -5.77
N LYS A 5 28.95 -9.41 -4.68
CA LYS A 5 27.67 -9.00 -4.06
C LYS A 5 27.14 -7.75 -4.77
N ALA A 6 25.83 -7.60 -4.82
CA ALA A 6 25.16 -6.44 -5.41
C ALA A 6 24.33 -5.70 -4.35
N VAL A 7 24.22 -4.38 -4.50
CA VAL A 7 23.33 -3.53 -3.70
C VAL A 7 22.49 -2.71 -4.66
N LEU A 8 21.17 -2.84 -4.55
CA LEU A 8 20.20 -2.01 -5.26
C LEU A 8 19.60 -0.99 -4.29
N LEU A 9 19.84 0.29 -4.54
CA LEU A 9 19.25 1.39 -3.78
C LEU A 9 18.12 2.02 -4.58
N ILE A 10 16.89 1.97 -4.05
CA ILE A 10 15.73 2.63 -4.64
C ILE A 10 15.39 3.87 -3.81
N MET A 11 15.44 5.03 -4.46
CA MET A 11 14.95 6.30 -3.89
C MET A 11 13.53 6.54 -4.42
N ASP A 12 12.53 6.25 -3.59
CA ASP A 12 11.12 6.40 -3.96
C ASP A 12 10.78 7.85 -4.35
N GLY A 13 10.05 8.03 -5.44
CA GLY A 13 9.65 9.35 -5.93
C GLY A 13 10.79 10.29 -6.33
N LEU A 14 11.98 9.79 -6.66
CA LEU A 14 13.16 10.61 -6.96
C LEU A 14 12.99 11.53 -8.19
N GLY A 15 12.27 11.06 -9.21
CA GLY A 15 12.02 11.81 -10.43
C GLY A 15 11.04 12.95 -10.21
N ASP A 16 11.37 14.17 -10.66
CA ASP A 16 10.55 15.36 -10.45
C ASP A 16 10.68 16.35 -11.62
N LEU A 17 9.76 17.31 -11.67
CA LEU A 17 9.76 18.43 -12.58
C LEU A 17 10.65 19.59 -12.06
N PRO A 18 11.10 20.49 -12.96
CA PRO A 18 11.77 21.71 -12.55
C PRO A 18 10.91 22.59 -11.63
N MET A 19 11.48 23.08 -10.53
CA MET A 19 10.75 23.78 -9.46
C MET A 19 10.03 25.07 -9.86
N ALA A 20 10.39 25.72 -10.98
CA ALA A 20 9.62 26.88 -11.47
C ALA A 20 8.19 26.50 -11.92
N ARG A 21 7.94 25.24 -12.29
CA ARG A 21 6.59 24.77 -12.67
C ARG A 21 5.69 24.47 -11.47
N THR A 22 6.23 24.36 -10.25
CA THR A 22 5.45 24.09 -9.02
C THR A 22 5.17 25.35 -8.20
N ALA A 23 5.94 26.44 -8.40
CA ALA A 23 5.72 27.73 -7.76
C ALA A 23 4.43 28.45 -8.24
N ASP A 24 3.96 28.14 -9.45
CA ASP A 24 2.87 28.86 -10.13
C ASP A 24 1.45 28.48 -9.64
N ARG A 25 1.32 27.49 -8.74
CA ARG A 25 0.00 27.12 -8.17
C ARG A 25 -0.26 27.65 -6.75
N SER A 26 0.72 28.27 -6.10
CA SER A 26 0.58 28.72 -4.70
C SER A 26 1.11 30.12 -4.40
N ARG A 27 1.67 30.84 -5.38
CA ARG A 27 2.26 32.18 -5.16
C ARG A 27 1.72 33.23 -6.12
N GLN A 28 0.47 33.65 -5.91
CA GLN A 28 0.10 35.05 -6.16
C GLN A 28 0.60 35.88 -4.96
N SER A 29 1.88 36.26 -4.96
CA SER A 29 2.42 37.39 -4.18
C SER A 29 3.95 37.23 -4.06
N GLY A 30 4.69 38.22 -4.57
CA GLY A 30 6.08 38.46 -4.19
C GLY A 30 7.11 38.24 -5.29
N SER A 31 7.69 39.35 -5.74
CA SER A 31 8.86 39.45 -6.62
C SER A 31 10.05 38.65 -6.08
N HIS A 32 10.29 37.45 -6.59
CA HIS A 32 11.58 36.77 -6.54
C HIS A 32 11.91 36.32 -7.96
N GLN A 33 12.99 36.87 -8.53
CA GLN A 33 13.51 36.42 -9.82
C GLN A 33 13.86 34.92 -9.72
N LEU A 34 13.10 34.10 -10.45
CA LEU A 34 13.42 32.69 -10.61
C LEU A 34 14.78 32.56 -11.33
N PRO A 35 15.63 31.59 -10.97
CA PRO A 35 16.87 31.34 -11.70
C PRO A 35 16.59 31.04 -13.18
N ALA A 36 17.48 31.48 -14.07
CA ALA A 36 17.32 31.40 -15.53
C ALA A 36 17.04 29.99 -16.08
N THR A 37 17.43 28.94 -15.34
CA THR A 37 17.01 27.55 -15.59
C THR A 37 16.49 26.94 -14.30
N PRO A 38 15.20 26.53 -14.26
CA PRO A 38 14.68 25.86 -13.08
C PRO A 38 15.30 24.46 -12.95
N LYS A 39 15.77 24.16 -11.74
CA LYS A 39 16.32 22.85 -11.38
C LYS A 39 15.23 21.95 -10.80
N THR A 40 15.38 20.64 -10.95
CA THR A 40 14.63 19.66 -10.13
C THR A 40 15.19 19.62 -8.70
N PRO A 41 14.47 19.08 -7.70
CA PRO A 41 15.00 18.89 -6.36
C PRO A 41 16.32 18.09 -6.34
N LEU A 42 16.42 17.04 -7.15
CA LEU A 42 17.66 16.25 -7.27
C LEU A 42 18.84 17.06 -7.82
N GLN A 43 18.59 17.97 -8.77
CA GLN A 43 19.62 18.87 -9.31
C GLN A 43 20.02 19.98 -8.33
N ALA A 44 19.10 20.41 -7.47
CA ALA A 44 19.36 21.44 -6.46
C ALA A 44 20.07 20.89 -5.21
N ALA A 45 19.88 19.61 -4.89
CA ALA A 45 20.45 18.98 -3.71
C ALA A 45 21.99 18.85 -3.78
N LYS A 46 22.67 19.14 -2.66
CA LYS A 46 24.09 18.85 -2.46
C LYS A 46 24.27 17.36 -2.16
N LYS A 47 24.79 16.59 -3.12
CA LYS A 47 24.84 15.12 -3.08
C LYS A 47 26.19 14.55 -3.54
N PRO A 48 27.32 14.91 -2.89
CA PRO A 48 28.66 14.56 -3.36
C PRO A 48 28.87 13.05 -3.57
N ASN A 49 28.22 12.20 -2.76
CA ASN A 49 28.31 10.75 -2.89
C ASN A 49 27.61 10.23 -4.15
N LEU A 50 26.39 10.70 -4.45
CA LEU A 50 25.67 10.31 -5.66
C LEU A 50 26.35 10.87 -6.92
N ASP A 51 26.83 12.11 -6.85
CA ASP A 51 27.56 12.74 -7.96
C ASP A 51 28.87 12.00 -8.27
N ARG A 52 29.59 11.53 -7.23
CA ARG A 52 30.79 10.70 -7.39
C ARG A 52 30.48 9.34 -8.02
N LEU A 53 29.44 8.64 -7.55
CA LEU A 53 29.01 7.36 -8.12
C LEU A 53 28.62 7.49 -9.59
N ALA A 54 27.94 8.58 -9.96
CA ALA A 54 27.58 8.85 -11.35
C ALA A 54 28.80 9.12 -12.25
N LYS A 55 29.83 9.78 -11.72
CA LYS A 55 31.08 10.09 -12.45
C LYS A 55 31.97 8.86 -12.66
N GLU A 56 32.04 7.98 -11.66
CA GLU A 56 32.89 6.77 -11.68
C GLU A 56 32.19 5.56 -12.31
N GLY A 57 30.85 5.59 -12.44
CA GLY A 57 30.03 4.49 -12.91
C GLY A 57 29.39 4.70 -14.29
N ILE A 58 28.27 4.03 -14.51
CA ILE A 58 27.41 4.17 -15.69
C ILE A 58 26.08 4.78 -15.30
N THR A 59 25.53 5.65 -16.15
CA THR A 59 24.24 6.31 -15.92
C THR A 59 23.29 6.05 -17.08
N GLY A 60 21.98 6.16 -16.80
CA GLY A 60 20.94 5.95 -17.78
C GLY A 60 19.57 6.38 -17.24
N LEU A 61 18.55 6.24 -18.09
CA LEU A 61 17.16 6.48 -17.73
C LEU A 61 16.42 5.14 -17.63
N LEU A 62 15.59 5.01 -16.60
CA LEU A 62 14.74 3.83 -16.39
C LEU A 62 13.27 4.24 -16.47
N SER A 63 12.49 3.51 -17.26
CA SER A 63 11.03 3.55 -17.25
C SER A 63 10.54 2.17 -16.78
N PRO A 64 10.26 1.98 -15.47
CA PRO A 64 10.11 0.64 -14.88
C PRO A 64 9.05 -0.21 -15.58
N VAL A 65 7.89 0.37 -15.86
CA VAL A 65 6.75 -0.33 -16.49
C VAL A 65 6.67 -0.03 -17.99
N GLY A 66 7.06 1.18 -18.41
CA GLY A 66 7.03 1.59 -19.80
C GLY A 66 7.02 3.11 -19.94
N ARG A 67 7.26 3.60 -21.17
CA ARG A 67 7.25 5.04 -21.46
C ARG A 67 5.82 5.58 -21.42
N GLY A 68 5.62 6.70 -20.73
CA GLY A 68 4.30 7.35 -20.62
C GLY A 68 3.31 6.65 -19.68
N ILE A 69 3.71 5.54 -19.05
CA ILE A 69 2.88 4.83 -18.07
C ILE A 69 3.25 5.35 -16.67
N ILE A 70 2.26 5.83 -15.91
CA ILE A 70 2.44 6.22 -14.51
C ILE A 70 2.51 4.94 -13.69
N PRO A 71 3.67 4.59 -13.10
CA PRO A 71 3.83 3.28 -12.53
C PRO A 71 3.44 3.32 -11.04
N GLY A 72 2.76 2.28 -10.57
CA GLY A 72 2.49 2.09 -9.13
C GLY A 72 3.75 1.59 -8.42
N SER A 73 3.92 1.91 -7.13
CA SER A 73 5.06 1.42 -6.35
C SER A 73 5.11 -0.12 -6.32
N ASP A 74 3.96 -0.78 -6.30
CA ASP A 74 3.82 -2.24 -6.40
C ASP A 74 4.44 -2.80 -7.69
N THR A 75 3.88 -2.39 -8.83
CA THR A 75 4.26 -2.85 -10.17
C THR A 75 5.67 -2.44 -10.55
N SER A 76 6.12 -1.23 -10.18
CA SER A 76 7.48 -0.75 -10.43
C SER A 76 8.53 -1.62 -9.75
N HIS A 77 8.32 -1.98 -8.49
CA HIS A 77 9.31 -2.74 -7.73
C HIS A 77 9.41 -4.18 -8.23
N LEU A 78 8.28 -4.78 -8.62
CA LEU A 78 8.27 -6.08 -9.28
C LEU A 78 9.07 -6.03 -10.60
N GLU A 79 8.83 -5.04 -11.46
CA GLU A 79 9.62 -4.89 -12.71
C GLU A 79 11.12 -4.72 -12.44
N ILE A 80 11.49 -3.81 -11.52
CA ILE A 80 12.88 -3.54 -11.17
C ILE A 80 13.59 -4.81 -10.67
N LEU A 81 12.87 -5.69 -9.95
CA LEU A 81 13.39 -6.94 -9.40
C LEU A 81 13.30 -8.11 -10.39
N GLY A 82 12.90 -7.86 -11.64
CA GLY A 82 12.85 -8.86 -12.70
C GLY A 82 11.59 -9.73 -12.70
N TYR A 83 10.51 -9.28 -12.06
CA TYR A 83 9.18 -9.92 -12.03
C TYR A 83 8.17 -9.09 -12.82
N PRO A 84 8.00 -9.33 -14.13
CA PRO A 84 7.02 -8.61 -14.93
C PRO A 84 5.60 -8.72 -14.32
N PRO A 85 4.93 -7.60 -13.99
CA PRO A 85 3.59 -7.59 -13.42
C PRO A 85 2.55 -8.29 -14.30
N ALA A 86 2.73 -8.26 -15.62
CA ALA A 86 1.86 -8.99 -16.57
C ALA A 86 1.79 -10.50 -16.29
N ILE A 87 2.77 -11.06 -15.58
CA ILE A 87 2.86 -12.49 -15.25
C ILE A 87 2.67 -12.72 -13.75
N PHE A 88 3.31 -11.89 -12.91
CA PHE A 88 3.46 -12.18 -11.48
C PHE A 88 2.61 -11.31 -10.56
N TYR A 89 1.89 -10.30 -11.06
CA TYR A 89 1.18 -9.37 -10.19
C TYR A 89 -0.07 -10.02 -9.58
N CYS A 90 -0.10 -10.06 -8.24
CA CYS A 90 -1.21 -10.60 -7.45
C CYS A 90 -2.25 -9.54 -7.04
N GLY A 91 -2.11 -8.30 -7.50
CA GLY A 91 -2.85 -7.15 -6.95
C GLY A 91 -2.17 -6.56 -5.71
N ARG A 92 -2.64 -5.38 -5.29
CA ARG A 92 -1.99 -4.60 -4.22
C ARG A 92 -2.28 -5.14 -2.82
N GLY A 93 -3.48 -5.66 -2.60
CA GLY A 93 -3.93 -6.18 -1.30
C GLY A 93 -3.00 -7.26 -0.73
N PRO A 94 -2.65 -8.32 -1.50
CA PRO A 94 -1.72 -9.35 -1.03
C PRO A 94 -0.35 -8.78 -0.66
N LEU A 95 0.18 -7.85 -1.45
CA LEU A 95 1.47 -7.20 -1.15
C LEU A 95 1.41 -6.41 0.15
N GLU A 96 0.36 -5.60 0.36
CA GLU A 96 0.20 -4.86 1.62
C GLU A 96 0.04 -5.81 2.82
N ALA A 97 -0.68 -6.94 2.66
CA ALA A 97 -0.85 -7.96 3.71
C ALA A 97 0.47 -8.67 4.07
N LEU A 98 1.26 -9.10 3.08
CA LEU A 98 2.60 -9.63 3.32
C LEU A 98 3.50 -8.59 4.00
N GLY A 99 3.31 -7.31 3.64
CA GLY A 99 4.00 -6.17 4.21
C GLY A 99 3.75 -5.91 5.70
N THR A 100 2.62 -6.38 6.23
CA THR A 100 2.28 -6.33 7.65
C THR A 100 2.78 -7.56 8.43
N GLY A 101 3.42 -8.51 7.75
CA GLY A 101 3.89 -9.77 8.32
C GLY A 101 2.83 -10.87 8.36
N MET A 102 1.68 -10.70 7.68
CA MET A 102 0.70 -11.77 7.55
C MET A 102 1.24 -12.87 6.63
N ALA A 103 1.00 -14.13 7.01
CA ALA A 103 1.20 -15.26 6.12
C ALA A 103 -0.05 -15.44 5.24
N LEU A 104 0.14 -15.46 3.93
CA LEU A 104 -0.90 -15.73 2.95
C LEU A 104 -0.84 -17.17 2.47
N GLU A 105 -2.00 -17.74 2.23
CA GLU A 105 -2.19 -19.05 1.63
C GLU A 105 -2.66 -18.91 0.18
N GLU A 106 -2.41 -19.95 -0.62
CA GLU A 106 -2.85 -20.01 -2.01
C GLU A 106 -4.36 -19.72 -2.10
N GLN A 107 -4.76 -18.80 -2.98
CA GLN A 107 -6.15 -18.32 -3.15
C GLN A 107 -6.70 -17.35 -2.08
N ASP A 108 -5.91 -16.94 -1.10
CA ASP A 108 -6.32 -15.85 -0.21
C ASP A 108 -6.60 -14.58 -1.02
N VAL A 109 -7.77 -13.97 -0.81
CA VAL A 109 -8.09 -12.66 -1.37
C VAL A 109 -7.79 -11.60 -0.32
N ALA A 110 -6.96 -10.62 -0.66
CA ALA A 110 -6.53 -9.59 0.27
C ALA A 110 -6.82 -8.18 -0.25
N PHE A 111 -6.96 -7.25 0.70
CA PHE A 111 -7.23 -5.84 0.47
C PHE A 111 -6.30 -4.98 1.31
N ARG A 112 -5.92 -3.82 0.80
CA ARG A 112 -5.44 -2.75 1.66
C ARG A 112 -6.63 -2.15 2.40
N ALA A 113 -6.47 -1.92 3.69
CA ALA A 113 -7.47 -1.31 4.54
C ALA A 113 -7.00 0.04 5.09
N ASN A 114 -7.93 0.98 5.21
CA ASN A 114 -7.74 2.23 5.91
C ASN A 114 -8.77 2.36 7.03
N PHE A 115 -8.34 2.70 8.24
CA PHE A 115 -9.20 3.29 9.24
C PHE A 115 -9.73 4.64 8.76
N ALA A 116 -11.04 4.84 8.90
CA ALA A 116 -11.74 6.03 8.47
C ALA A 116 -12.73 6.51 9.53
N THR A 117 -13.16 7.75 9.37
CA THR A 117 -14.22 8.39 10.15
C THR A 117 -15.45 8.52 9.29
N VAL A 118 -16.55 7.95 9.76
CA VAL A 118 -17.87 7.99 9.14
C VAL A 118 -18.85 8.65 10.08
N GLU A 119 -19.58 9.64 9.57
CA GLU A 119 -20.63 10.36 10.29
C GLU A 119 -21.89 10.37 9.40
N ASN A 120 -23.04 10.00 9.96
CA ASN A 120 -24.33 9.96 9.24
C ASN A 120 -24.24 9.19 7.90
N GLY A 121 -23.50 8.07 7.89
CA GLY A 121 -23.29 7.24 6.69
C GLY A 121 -22.34 7.82 5.64
N LYS A 122 -21.66 8.93 5.91
CA LYS A 122 -20.69 9.57 5.01
C LYS A 122 -19.28 9.50 5.59
N VAL A 123 -18.32 9.16 4.75
CA VAL A 123 -16.89 9.25 5.02
C VAL A 123 -16.51 10.73 5.08
N VAL A 124 -16.23 11.22 6.28
CA VAL A 124 -15.75 12.59 6.51
C VAL A 124 -14.22 12.67 6.57
N ASP A 125 -13.56 11.54 6.87
CA ASP A 125 -12.10 11.43 6.83
C ASP A 125 -11.67 9.98 6.51
N ARG A 126 -10.97 9.81 5.38
CA ARG A 126 -10.49 8.50 4.91
C ARG A 126 -9.26 7.96 5.66
N ARG A 127 -8.80 8.68 6.68
CA ARG A 127 -7.58 8.39 7.45
C ARG A 127 -7.79 8.54 8.95
N ALA A 128 -9.02 8.82 9.40
CA ALA A 128 -9.35 9.05 10.80
C ALA A 128 -8.40 10.03 11.53
N GLY A 129 -8.12 11.18 10.89
CA GLY A 129 -7.19 12.17 11.41
C GLY A 129 -5.72 11.75 11.37
N ARG A 130 -5.37 10.75 10.54
CA ARG A 130 -4.09 10.01 10.62
C ARG A 130 -3.85 9.52 12.05
N ILE A 131 -4.80 8.71 12.55
CA ILE A 131 -4.71 8.06 13.87
C ILE A 131 -3.30 7.55 14.15
N ASP A 132 -2.84 7.74 15.39
CA ASP A 132 -1.55 7.25 15.84
C ASP A 132 -1.47 5.71 15.76
N SER A 133 -0.27 5.19 15.50
CA SER A 133 -0.07 3.75 15.32
C SER A 133 -0.37 2.93 16.57
N GLU A 134 -0.10 3.45 17.77
CA GLU A 134 -0.37 2.74 19.03
C GLU A 134 -1.87 2.69 19.33
N GLU A 135 -2.58 3.80 19.09
CA GLU A 135 -4.04 3.85 19.24
C GLU A 135 -4.75 2.97 18.22
N ALA A 136 -4.34 3.02 16.94
CA ALA A 136 -4.90 2.19 15.88
C ALA A 136 -4.68 0.69 16.14
N ARG A 137 -3.51 0.31 16.70
CA ARG A 137 -3.21 -1.08 17.03
C ARG A 137 -4.15 -1.67 18.09
N LYS A 138 -4.62 -0.85 19.03
CA LYS A 138 -5.61 -1.30 20.03
C LYS A 138 -6.94 -1.70 19.39
N LEU A 139 -7.28 -1.13 18.22
CA LEU A 139 -8.51 -1.45 17.49
C LEU A 139 -8.42 -2.77 16.70
N GLU A 140 -7.20 -3.28 16.41
CA GLU A 140 -6.99 -4.53 15.67
C GLU A 140 -7.74 -5.72 16.28
N LYS A 141 -7.78 -5.80 17.62
CA LYS A 141 -8.39 -6.91 18.36
C LYS A 141 -9.88 -7.12 18.09
N TYR A 142 -10.58 -6.12 17.52
CA TYR A 142 -12.00 -6.19 17.23
C TYR A 142 -12.33 -6.63 15.79
N LEU A 143 -11.31 -6.73 14.93
CA LEU A 143 -11.51 -6.73 13.47
C LEU A 143 -11.30 -8.07 12.78
N SER A 144 -10.69 -9.05 13.44
CA SER A 144 -10.63 -10.42 12.90
C SER A 144 -11.87 -11.21 13.30
N THR A 145 -12.47 -11.94 12.35
CA THR A 145 -13.74 -12.65 12.54
C THR A 145 -13.93 -13.76 11.51
N LYS A 146 -15.09 -14.41 11.52
CA LYS A 146 -15.54 -15.34 10.47
C LYS A 146 -16.89 -14.88 9.94
N ILE A 147 -17.05 -14.86 8.62
CA ILE A 147 -18.30 -14.53 7.93
C ILE A 147 -18.62 -15.67 6.99
N GLU A 148 -19.79 -16.29 7.19
CA GLU A 148 -20.15 -17.53 6.50
C GLU A 148 -19.06 -18.61 6.71
N ASP A 149 -18.54 -19.17 5.63
CA ASP A 149 -17.45 -20.14 5.63
C ASP A 149 -16.05 -19.49 5.51
N VAL A 150 -15.95 -18.16 5.47
CA VAL A 150 -14.71 -17.42 5.19
C VAL A 150 -14.15 -16.75 6.44
N GLN A 151 -12.88 -17.03 6.72
CA GLN A 151 -12.13 -16.36 7.77
C GLN A 151 -11.68 -14.98 7.30
N VAL A 152 -11.92 -13.96 8.11
CA VAL A 152 -11.50 -12.58 7.84
C VAL A 152 -10.44 -12.19 8.85
N ILE A 153 -9.23 -11.94 8.38
CA ILE A 153 -8.07 -11.62 9.21
C ILE A 153 -7.68 -10.17 8.94
N PHE A 154 -7.62 -9.36 10.00
CA PHE A 154 -7.17 -7.98 9.90
C PHE A 154 -5.83 -7.80 10.61
N LYS A 155 -4.92 -7.05 9.98
CA LYS A 155 -3.65 -6.64 10.60
C LYS A 155 -3.43 -5.15 10.43
N HIS A 156 -3.16 -4.45 11.53
CA HIS A 156 -2.72 -3.07 11.51
C HIS A 156 -1.29 -2.97 10.97
N SER A 157 -0.96 -1.86 10.31
CA SER A 157 0.40 -1.54 9.88
C SER A 157 0.92 -0.26 10.55
N VAL A 158 0.74 0.88 9.90
CA VAL A 158 1.19 2.19 10.36
C VAL A 158 0.06 3.19 10.26
N GLN A 159 -0.12 4.00 11.31
CA GLN A 159 -1.19 4.99 11.41
C GLN A 159 -2.56 4.37 11.06
N HIS A 160 -3.26 4.95 10.09
CA HIS A 160 -4.56 4.52 9.61
C HIS A 160 -4.52 3.28 8.71
N ARG A 161 -3.36 2.76 8.33
CA ARG A 161 -3.24 1.71 7.32
C ARG A 161 -3.30 0.31 7.96
N GLY A 162 -3.89 -0.63 7.26
CA GLY A 162 -3.86 -2.05 7.57
C GLY A 162 -4.08 -2.90 6.33
N ALA A 163 -4.24 -4.20 6.54
CA ALA A 163 -4.61 -5.15 5.51
C ALA A 163 -5.69 -6.10 6.01
N VAL A 164 -6.54 -6.55 5.10
CA VAL A 164 -7.56 -7.57 5.33
C VAL A 164 -7.27 -8.75 4.42
N VAL A 165 -7.33 -9.95 4.98
CA VAL A 165 -7.24 -11.22 4.24
C VAL A 165 -8.54 -11.98 4.42
N LEU A 166 -9.14 -12.39 3.31
CA LEU A 166 -10.26 -13.30 3.22
C LEU A 166 -9.72 -14.68 2.85
N ARG A 167 -9.85 -15.62 3.78
CA ARG A 167 -9.40 -17.01 3.62
C ARG A 167 -10.57 -17.96 3.58
N GLY A 168 -10.69 -18.67 2.47
CA GLY A 168 -11.74 -19.66 2.24
C GLY A 168 -11.94 -19.95 0.75
N ASN A 169 -12.88 -20.85 0.45
CA ASN A 169 -13.09 -21.33 -0.90
C ASN A 169 -14.06 -20.44 -1.69
N GLY A 170 -13.90 -20.42 -3.02
CA GLY A 170 -14.81 -19.73 -3.93
C GLY A 170 -14.76 -18.21 -3.82
N LEU A 171 -13.59 -17.65 -3.52
CA LEU A 171 -13.34 -16.21 -3.50
C LEU A 171 -12.75 -15.74 -4.83
N SER A 172 -12.95 -14.46 -5.17
CA SER A 172 -12.37 -13.82 -6.36
C SER A 172 -11.95 -12.39 -6.01
N PRO A 173 -10.82 -11.91 -6.56
CA PRO A 173 -10.39 -10.54 -6.38
C PRO A 173 -11.18 -9.54 -7.25
N ASP A 174 -12.07 -10.01 -8.13
CA ASP A 174 -12.78 -9.19 -9.12
C ASP A 174 -13.98 -8.47 -8.49
N VAL A 175 -13.67 -7.64 -7.50
CA VAL A 175 -14.62 -6.85 -6.73
C VAL A 175 -14.13 -5.42 -6.56
N GLY A 176 -15.08 -4.49 -6.49
CA GLY A 176 -14.80 -3.06 -6.37
C GLY A 176 -14.31 -2.63 -4.99
N ASP A 177 -13.59 -1.51 -4.96
CA ASP A 177 -13.18 -0.82 -3.74
C ASP A 177 -14.41 -0.30 -2.95
N THR A 178 -14.29 -0.25 -1.63
CA THR A 178 -15.31 0.39 -0.75
C THR A 178 -14.94 1.82 -0.36
N ASP A 179 -13.69 2.21 -0.63
CA ASP A 179 -13.20 3.58 -0.45
C ASP A 179 -13.73 4.49 -1.56
N PRO A 180 -14.49 5.55 -1.25
CA PRO A 180 -15.00 6.49 -2.24
C PRO A 180 -13.94 7.31 -2.98
N HIS A 181 -12.65 7.19 -2.65
CA HIS A 181 -11.55 7.99 -3.19
C HIS A 181 -11.60 9.50 -2.88
N GLU A 182 -12.68 9.97 -2.28
CA GLU A 182 -12.94 11.32 -1.79
C GLU A 182 -13.87 11.28 -0.56
N SER A 183 -14.20 12.42 0.03
CA SER A 183 -15.23 12.45 1.08
C SER A 183 -16.60 12.22 0.44
N GLY A 184 -17.39 11.31 0.98
CA GLY A 184 -18.63 10.90 0.33
C GLY A 184 -19.31 9.70 0.99
N GLN A 185 -20.33 9.15 0.35
CA GLN A 185 -20.95 7.91 0.83
C GLN A 185 -19.97 6.75 0.72
N ILE A 186 -20.02 5.82 1.68
CA ILE A 186 -19.32 4.54 1.53
C ILE A 186 -19.87 3.84 0.29
N ILE A 187 -18.97 3.38 -0.57
CA ILE A 187 -19.35 2.63 -1.75
C ILE A 187 -19.53 1.17 -1.33
N PRO A 188 -20.70 0.55 -1.56
CA PRO A 188 -20.84 -0.88 -1.34
C PRO A 188 -19.94 -1.63 -2.32
N CYS A 189 -19.26 -2.67 -1.83
CA CYS A 189 -18.48 -3.55 -2.68
C CYS A 189 -19.42 -4.25 -3.66
N ARG A 190 -19.06 -4.23 -4.95
CA ARG A 190 -19.81 -4.88 -6.02
C ARG A 190 -18.87 -5.78 -6.80
N GLU A 191 -19.41 -6.84 -7.36
CA GLU A 191 -18.68 -7.66 -8.32
C GLU A 191 -18.31 -6.83 -9.56
N CYS A 192 -17.05 -6.93 -9.98
CA CYS A 192 -16.57 -6.37 -11.25
C CYS A 192 -16.79 -7.36 -12.40
N GLU A 193 -16.84 -8.65 -12.09
CA GLU A 193 -17.16 -9.72 -13.03
C GLU A 193 -18.40 -10.49 -12.59
N LYS A 194 -19.17 -10.99 -13.56
CA LYS A 194 -20.38 -11.77 -13.30
C LYS A 194 -20.03 -13.23 -12.97
N SER A 195 -19.35 -13.46 -11.86
CA SER A 195 -19.03 -14.79 -11.33
C SER A 195 -19.62 -15.01 -9.94
N ASP A 196 -19.93 -16.26 -9.59
CA ASP A 196 -20.45 -16.58 -8.26
C ASP A 196 -19.40 -16.34 -7.17
N ALA A 197 -18.11 -16.49 -7.51
CA ALA A 197 -17.00 -16.17 -6.62
C ALA A 197 -16.90 -14.68 -6.33
N ALA A 198 -17.06 -13.81 -7.34
CA ALA A 198 -17.05 -12.37 -7.15
C ALA A 198 -18.28 -11.90 -6.35
N LYS A 199 -19.47 -12.44 -6.63
CA LYS A 199 -20.68 -12.17 -5.84
C LYS A 199 -20.53 -12.60 -4.39
N LYS A 200 -19.98 -13.79 -4.13
CA LYS A 200 -19.69 -14.29 -2.78
C LYS A 200 -18.73 -13.33 -2.07
N THR A 201 -17.64 -12.95 -2.74
CA THR A 201 -16.63 -12.04 -2.17
C THR A 201 -17.22 -10.67 -1.84
N ALA A 202 -17.97 -10.06 -2.77
CA ALA A 202 -18.61 -8.76 -2.55
C ALA A 202 -19.61 -8.82 -1.37
N ARG A 203 -20.39 -9.90 -1.25
CA ARG A 203 -21.29 -10.13 -0.11
C ARG A 203 -20.53 -10.20 1.21
N ILE A 204 -19.45 -10.98 1.27
CA ILE A 204 -18.61 -11.12 2.46
C ILE A 204 -17.97 -9.79 2.83
N VAL A 205 -17.42 -9.05 1.86
CA VAL A 205 -16.83 -7.72 2.08
C VAL A 205 -17.86 -6.76 2.67
N ASN A 206 -19.08 -6.70 2.11
CA ASN A 206 -20.13 -5.82 2.63
C ASN A 206 -20.56 -6.20 4.05
N ALA A 207 -20.70 -7.51 4.32
CA ALA A 207 -20.99 -7.99 5.66
C ALA A 207 -19.86 -7.65 6.65
N TYR A 208 -18.61 -7.78 6.22
CA TYR A 208 -17.44 -7.44 7.02
C TYR A 208 -17.35 -5.95 7.33
N MET A 209 -17.62 -5.09 6.35
CA MET A 209 -17.64 -3.65 6.53
C MET A 209 -18.67 -3.23 7.57
N LYS A 210 -19.87 -3.82 7.53
CA LYS A 210 -20.91 -3.60 8.54
C LYS A 210 -20.44 -4.07 9.92
N PHE A 211 -19.92 -5.28 10.03
CA PHE A 211 -19.35 -5.82 11.27
C PHE A 211 -18.26 -4.90 11.85
N ALA A 212 -17.31 -4.47 11.01
CA ALA A 212 -16.21 -3.60 11.43
C ALA A 212 -16.73 -2.25 11.94
N MET A 213 -17.70 -1.64 11.25
CA MET A 213 -18.32 -0.40 11.71
C MET A 213 -19.00 -0.55 13.07
N GLU A 214 -19.77 -1.63 13.27
CA GLU A 214 -20.43 -1.91 14.55
C GLU A 214 -19.42 -2.08 15.69
N LYS A 215 -18.37 -2.88 15.46
CA LYS A 215 -17.33 -3.13 16.45
C LYS A 215 -16.50 -1.89 16.77
N LEU A 216 -16.07 -1.15 15.75
CA LEU A 216 -15.26 0.05 15.94
C LEU A 216 -16.05 1.19 16.57
N SER A 217 -17.32 1.36 16.21
CA SER A 217 -18.17 2.40 16.83
C SER A 217 -18.44 2.12 18.31
N ALA A 218 -18.50 0.84 18.71
CA ALA A 218 -18.67 0.44 20.10
C ALA A 218 -17.36 0.46 20.91
N ALA A 219 -16.19 0.55 20.28
CA ALA A 219 -14.88 0.43 20.92
C ALA A 219 -14.63 1.56 21.94
N PRO A 220 -14.21 1.24 23.19
CA PRO A 220 -13.83 2.24 24.19
C PRO A 220 -12.77 3.23 23.70
N GLU A 221 -11.79 2.74 22.92
CA GLU A 221 -10.73 3.56 22.35
C GLU A 221 -11.27 4.70 21.47
N ASN A 222 -12.34 4.45 20.70
CA ASN A 222 -12.99 5.49 19.91
C ASN A 222 -13.81 6.45 20.77
N ARG A 223 -14.40 6.00 21.89
CA ARG A 223 -15.07 6.88 22.85
C ARG A 223 -14.07 7.85 23.49
N GLU A 224 -12.89 7.36 23.87
CA GLU A 224 -11.80 8.18 24.39
C GLU A 224 -11.32 9.22 23.36
N ARG A 225 -11.17 8.82 22.09
CA ARG A 225 -10.81 9.75 21.00
C ARG A 225 -11.84 10.86 20.85
N THR A 226 -13.12 10.52 20.82
CA THR A 226 -14.20 11.52 20.72
C THR A 226 -14.23 12.45 21.94
N ALA A 227 -14.00 11.94 23.16
CA ALA A 227 -13.89 12.77 24.36
C ALA A 227 -12.74 13.78 24.27
N LYS A 228 -11.64 13.41 23.61
CA LYS A 228 -10.51 14.30 23.29
C LYS A 228 -10.73 15.19 22.05
N LYS A 229 -11.94 15.22 21.48
CA LYS A 229 -12.28 15.93 20.23
C LYS A 229 -11.45 15.48 19.01
N LEU A 230 -10.93 14.25 19.03
CA LEU A 230 -10.25 13.63 17.90
C LEU A 230 -11.26 12.85 17.04
N ARG A 231 -10.97 12.73 15.74
CA ARG A 231 -11.79 11.96 14.80
C ARG A 231 -11.77 10.46 15.16
N PRO A 232 -12.93 9.80 15.36
CA PRO A 232 -12.94 8.36 15.65
C PRO A 232 -12.56 7.54 14.42
N ALA A 233 -11.89 6.43 14.63
CA ALA A 233 -11.61 5.41 13.61
C ALA A 233 -12.73 4.36 13.64
N ASN A 234 -13.93 4.75 13.22
CA ASN A 234 -15.15 3.96 13.36
C ASN A 234 -15.57 3.17 12.11
N ALA A 235 -14.76 3.20 11.06
CA ALA A 235 -14.97 2.41 9.85
C ALA A 235 -13.64 1.93 9.26
N LEU A 236 -13.72 0.89 8.44
CA LEU A 236 -12.66 0.52 7.51
C LEU A 236 -13.06 0.92 6.09
N LEU A 237 -12.09 1.21 5.23
CA LEU A 237 -12.26 1.36 3.79
C LEU A 237 -11.28 0.41 3.10
N LEU A 238 -11.79 -0.46 2.25
CA LEU A 238 -11.01 -1.52 1.59
C LEU A 238 -10.75 -1.17 0.14
N ARG A 239 -9.54 -1.49 -0.32
CA ARG A 239 -9.09 -1.18 -1.67
C ARG A 239 -8.11 -2.19 -2.24
N GLY A 240 -8.06 -2.23 -3.57
CA GLY A 240 -7.00 -2.91 -4.31
C GLY A 240 -7.03 -4.41 -4.05
N ALA A 241 -8.21 -5.00 -4.21
CA ALA A 241 -8.41 -6.44 -4.14
C ALA A 241 -7.36 -7.17 -4.98
N GLY A 242 -6.88 -8.29 -4.45
CA GLY A 242 -5.91 -9.12 -5.13
C GLY A 242 -5.94 -10.53 -4.57
N VAL A 243 -5.48 -11.50 -5.36
CA VAL A 243 -5.45 -12.91 -4.98
C VAL A 243 -4.00 -13.38 -4.85
N TYR A 244 -3.67 -14.00 -3.73
CA TYR A 244 -2.34 -14.54 -3.52
C TYR A 244 -2.14 -15.81 -4.34
N ARG A 245 -1.04 -15.82 -5.08
CA ARG A 245 -0.51 -16.96 -5.81
C ARG A 245 0.94 -17.13 -5.43
N LYS A 246 1.37 -18.33 -5.08
CA LYS A 246 2.80 -18.58 -4.90
C LYS A 246 3.52 -18.41 -6.25
N ILE A 247 4.60 -17.63 -6.24
CA ILE A 247 5.46 -17.42 -7.40
C ILE A 247 6.88 -17.95 -7.14
N PRO A 248 7.67 -18.22 -8.19
CA PRO A 248 9.07 -18.59 -8.02
C PRO A 248 9.86 -17.47 -7.34
N SER A 249 10.57 -17.81 -6.28
CA SER A 249 11.42 -16.91 -5.49
C SER A 249 12.66 -16.43 -6.23
N MET A 250 13.34 -15.42 -5.69
CA MET A 250 14.60 -14.87 -6.23
C MET A 250 15.68 -15.95 -6.36
N ILE A 251 15.74 -16.88 -5.41
CA ILE A 251 16.69 -18.00 -5.46
C ILE A 251 16.31 -19.00 -6.55
N GLU A 252 15.03 -19.29 -6.73
CA GLU A 252 14.54 -20.23 -7.76
C GLU A 252 14.72 -19.65 -9.18
N ARG A 253 14.53 -18.34 -9.38
CA ARG A 253 14.64 -17.72 -10.71
C ARG A 253 16.06 -17.31 -11.09
N PHE A 254 16.83 -16.82 -10.11
CA PHE A 254 18.12 -16.16 -10.37
C PHE A 254 19.29 -16.77 -9.60
N GLY A 255 19.04 -17.73 -8.69
CA GLY A 255 20.08 -18.28 -7.81
C GLY A 255 20.60 -17.27 -6.78
N LEU A 256 19.83 -16.20 -6.51
CA LEU A 256 20.24 -15.11 -5.63
C LEU A 256 19.59 -15.23 -4.25
N ASN A 257 20.43 -15.28 -3.21
CA ASN A 257 20.00 -15.02 -1.83
C ASN A 257 19.92 -13.51 -1.64
N ALA A 258 18.71 -12.99 -1.46
CA ALA A 258 18.43 -11.56 -1.48
C ALA A 258 17.74 -11.10 -0.19
N ALA A 259 18.09 -9.90 0.25
CA ALA A 259 17.55 -9.25 1.43
C ALA A 259 17.01 -7.85 1.08
N CYS A 260 15.93 -7.44 1.73
CA CYS A 260 15.30 -6.14 1.59
C CYS A 260 15.31 -5.39 2.92
N MET A 261 15.73 -4.12 2.90
CA MET A 261 15.61 -3.20 4.03
C MET A 261 14.65 -2.07 3.63
N ALA A 262 13.45 -2.06 4.19
CA ALA A 262 12.43 -1.06 3.86
C ALA A 262 11.43 -0.81 5.00
N ASP A 263 11.04 0.45 5.19
CA ASP A 263 10.04 0.86 6.17
C ASP A 263 8.59 0.82 5.64
N GLY A 264 8.41 0.96 4.33
CA GLY A 264 7.09 0.84 3.70
C GLY A 264 6.58 -0.61 3.70
N ALA A 265 5.37 -0.84 4.22
CA ALA A 265 4.72 -2.15 4.20
C ALA A 265 4.67 -2.75 2.79
N LEU A 266 4.29 -1.95 1.79
CA LEU A 266 4.27 -2.39 0.40
C LEU A 266 5.62 -2.95 -0.09
N TYR A 267 6.74 -2.32 0.24
CA TYR A 267 8.08 -2.73 -0.19
C TYR A 267 8.50 -4.04 0.47
N ARG A 268 8.23 -4.17 1.77
CA ARG A 268 8.38 -5.44 2.49
C ARG A 268 7.51 -6.53 1.88
N GLY A 269 6.29 -6.18 1.51
CA GLY A 269 5.34 -7.06 0.84
C GLY A 269 5.86 -7.63 -0.46
N VAL A 270 6.35 -6.76 -1.35
CA VAL A 270 6.98 -7.17 -2.61
C VAL A 270 8.18 -8.07 -2.36
N ALA A 271 9.05 -7.69 -1.43
CA ALA A 271 10.23 -8.48 -1.08
C ALA A 271 9.86 -9.88 -0.56
N THR A 272 8.93 -9.98 0.40
CA THR A 272 8.41 -11.25 0.91
C THR A 272 7.76 -12.07 -0.21
N TYR A 273 6.99 -11.43 -1.09
CA TYR A 273 6.27 -12.09 -2.18
C TYR A 273 7.22 -12.81 -3.16
N ILE A 274 8.38 -12.22 -3.43
CA ILE A 274 9.41 -12.82 -4.29
C ILE A 274 10.46 -13.62 -3.50
N GLY A 275 10.22 -13.90 -2.23
CA GLY A 275 11.07 -14.76 -1.39
C GLY A 275 12.40 -14.13 -0.94
N MET A 276 12.43 -12.82 -0.70
CA MET A 276 13.56 -12.15 -0.06
C MET A 276 13.41 -12.15 1.47
N ASP A 277 14.54 -12.14 2.17
CA ASP A 277 14.56 -11.86 3.61
C ASP A 277 14.28 -10.37 3.86
N VAL A 278 13.38 -10.07 4.79
CA VAL A 278 13.00 -8.68 5.08
C VAL A 278 13.51 -8.24 6.45
N PHE A 279 14.26 -7.15 6.47
CA PHE A 279 14.82 -6.55 7.67
C PHE A 279 14.16 -5.21 7.95
N MET A 280 13.64 -5.04 9.17
CA MET A 280 13.11 -3.77 9.64
C MET A 280 14.21 -2.96 10.31
N LEU A 281 14.33 -1.70 9.92
CA LEU A 281 15.21 -0.75 10.59
C LEU A 281 14.52 -0.27 11.87
N LYS A 282 15.26 -0.24 12.98
CA LYS A 282 14.82 0.49 14.17
C LYS A 282 15.08 1.97 13.91
N GLY A 283 14.01 2.75 13.78
CA GLY A 283 14.04 4.19 13.53
C GLY A 283 13.03 4.91 14.40
#